data_AF-A0A4C1T9J7-F1
#
_entry.id   AF-A0A4C1T9J7-F1
#
_cell.length_a   1.000
_cell.length_b   1.000
_cell.length_c   1.000
_cell.angle_alpha   90.00
_cell.angle_beta   90.00
_cell.angle_gamma   90.00
#
_symmetry.space_group_name_H-M   'P 1'
#
loop_
_entity.id
_entity.type
_entity.pdbx_description
1 polymer ?
#
loop_
_entity_poly.entity_id
_entity_poly.type
_entity_poly.pdbx_seq_one_letter_code
_entity_poly.pdbx_strand_id
1 'polypeptide(L)'
;MTCNYHPALQWLAVWSESVMQRRSHGSQLQEMLRYNMDKYANQALDTLHISRRVRELLSVHNIGQRIFAKYILGLSQGTVSELLSKPKPWDKLTEKGRDSYRKMHAWSCDDNAVMLLKSLIPKKGQQINHTLPQPNSAHL
;
A
#
# COMPACT_ATOMS: atom_id res chain seq x y z
N MET A 1 28.69 -7.83 39.04
CA MET A 1 28.55 -7.44 37.62
C MET A 1 27.18 -7.93 37.15
N THR A 2 26.12 -7.17 37.41
CA THR A 2 24.77 -7.49 36.93
C THR A 2 24.45 -6.50 35.82
N CYS A 3 24.59 -6.94 34.58
CA CYS A 3 24.16 -6.17 33.41
C CYS A 3 22.63 -6.12 33.44
N ASN A 4 22.08 -4.99 33.87
CA ASN A 4 20.65 -4.70 33.79
C ASN A 4 20.26 -4.55 32.32
N TYR A 5 19.58 -5.57 31.80
CA TYR A 5 18.91 -5.53 30.49
C TYR A 5 17.83 -4.45 30.55
N HIS A 6 18.03 -3.37 29.80
CA HIS A 6 17.09 -2.25 29.67
C HIS A 6 16.14 -2.55 28.50
N PRO A 7 14.85 -2.90 28.73
CA PRO A 7 13.96 -3.38 27.66
C PRO A 7 13.56 -2.31 26.64
N ALA A 8 13.86 -1.02 26.86
CA ALA A 8 13.44 0.09 26.01
C ALA A 8 14.19 0.18 24.66
N LEU A 9 15.45 -0.28 24.59
CA LEU A 9 16.27 -0.13 23.38
C LEU A 9 15.93 -1.15 22.29
N GLN A 10 15.37 -2.31 22.67
CA GLN A 10 14.96 -3.33 21.72
C GLN A 10 13.72 -2.91 20.92
N TRP A 11 12.82 -2.14 21.52
CA TRP A 11 11.64 -1.58 20.83
C TRP A 11 11.99 -0.48 19.82
N LEU A 12 13.00 0.34 20.10
CA LEU A 12 13.47 1.36 19.16
C LEU A 12 14.16 0.73 17.94
N ALA A 13 14.93 -0.34 18.13
CA ALA A 13 15.52 -1.10 17.03
C ALA A 13 14.44 -1.77 16.15
N VAL A 14 13.48 -2.48 16.75
CA VAL A 14 12.37 -3.13 16.02
C VAL A 14 11.46 -2.12 15.32
N TRP A 15 11.21 -0.95 15.92
CA TRP A 15 10.48 0.14 15.28
C TRP A 15 11.27 0.73 14.11
N SER A 16 12.58 0.94 14.26
CA SER A 16 13.46 1.43 13.19
C SER A 16 13.57 0.43 12.03
N GLU A 17 13.78 -0.85 12.32
CA GLU A 17 13.80 -1.94 11.33
C GLU A 17 12.44 -2.07 10.64
N SER A 18 11.33 -2.04 11.37
CA SER A 18 9.98 -2.10 10.79
C SER A 18 9.63 -0.86 9.94
N VAL A 19 10.17 0.32 10.29
CA VAL A 19 9.99 1.56 9.53
C VAL A 19 10.89 1.57 8.28
N MET A 20 12.13 1.11 8.40
CA MET A 20 13.06 0.93 7.27
C MET A 20 12.55 -0.13 6.30
N GLN A 21 12.05 -1.26 6.79
CA GLN A 21 11.43 -2.30 5.98
C GLN A 21 10.21 -1.75 5.22
N ARG A 22 9.36 -0.95 5.88
CA ARG A 22 8.21 -0.29 5.21
C ARG A 22 8.64 0.77 4.19
N ARG A 23 9.73 1.49 4.43
CA ARG A 23 10.30 2.43 3.44
C ARG A 23 10.88 1.69 2.24
N SER A 24 11.61 0.60 2.47
CA SER A 24 12.24 -0.23 1.43
C SER A 24 11.20 -0.89 0.52
N HIS A 25 10.13 -1.46 1.08
CA HIS A 25 9.03 -2.02 0.29
C HIS A 25 8.29 -0.96 -0.55
N GLY A 26 8.21 0.28 -0.05
CA GLY A 26 7.59 1.39 -0.78
C GLY A 26 8.42 1.83 -1.99
N SER A 27 9.74 1.91 -1.85
CA SER A 27 10.67 2.19 -2.95
C SER A 27 10.69 1.06 -3.97
N GLN A 28 10.72 -0.20 -3.53
CA GLN A 28 10.69 -1.36 -4.42
C GLN A 28 9.41 -1.40 -5.27
N LEU A 29 8.27 -1.06 -4.68
CA LEU A 29 7.00 -0.97 -5.42
C LEU A 29 7.07 0.11 -6.50
N GLN A 30 7.58 1.29 -6.18
CA GLN A 30 7.72 2.39 -7.14
C GLN A 30 8.67 2.02 -8.29
N GLU A 31 9.78 1.35 -8.01
CA GLU A 31 10.73 0.91 -9.02
C GLU A 31 10.13 -0.16 -9.94
N MET A 32 9.44 -1.15 -9.35
CA MET A 32 8.75 -2.20 -10.11
C MET A 32 7.63 -1.63 -10.99
N LEU A 33 6.87 -0.67 -10.49
CA LEU A 33 5.87 0.05 -11.29
C LEU A 33 6.52 0.81 -12.44
N ARG A 34 7.68 1.44 -12.22
CA ARG A 34 8.38 2.17 -13.28
C ARG A 34 8.81 1.24 -14.42
N TYR A 35 9.34 0.07 -14.07
CA TYR A 35 9.71 -0.95 -15.06
C TYR A 35 8.48 -1.50 -15.82
N ASN A 36 7.42 -1.86 -15.09
CA ASN A 36 6.20 -2.38 -15.72
C ASN A 36 5.49 -1.32 -16.58
N MET A 37 5.54 -0.03 -16.20
CA MET A 37 5.01 1.06 -17.01
C MET A 37 5.69 1.17 -18.37
N ASP A 38 7.03 1.07 -18.41
CA ASP A 38 7.81 1.19 -19.64
C ASP A 38 7.43 0.09 -20.64
N LYS A 39 7.25 -1.14 -20.12
CA LYS A 39 6.76 -2.28 -20.90
C LYS A 39 5.41 -2.01 -21.57
N TYR A 40 4.52 -1.25 -20.94
CA TYR A 40 3.18 -0.92 -21.45
C TYR A 40 3.09 0.51 -22.01
N ALA A 41 4.20 1.25 -22.16
CA ALA A 41 4.18 2.67 -22.51
C ALA A 41 3.60 2.94 -23.90
N ASN A 42 3.85 2.01 -24.83
CA ASN A 42 3.42 2.09 -26.22
C ASN A 42 2.09 1.37 -26.51
N GLN A 43 1.42 0.84 -25.48
CA GLN A 43 0.17 0.11 -25.66
C GLN A 43 -1.03 1.06 -25.45
N ALA A 44 -1.99 1.02 -26.36
CA ALA A 44 -3.29 1.64 -26.14
C ALA A 44 -3.99 0.87 -25.00
N LEU A 45 -4.28 1.57 -23.92
CA LEU A 45 -4.85 0.97 -22.72
C LEU A 45 -6.32 1.31 -22.58
N ASP A 46 -7.11 0.29 -22.26
CA ASP A 46 -8.55 0.42 -22.11
C ASP A 46 -8.90 0.91 -20.69
N THR A 47 -9.07 2.23 -20.54
CA THR A 47 -9.22 2.88 -19.23
C THR A 47 -10.44 2.39 -18.45
N LEU A 48 -11.50 2.01 -19.16
CA LEU A 48 -12.70 1.40 -18.59
C LEU A 48 -12.38 0.03 -17.98
N HIS A 49 -11.65 -0.80 -18.72
CA HIS A 49 -11.25 -2.13 -18.24
C HIS A 49 -10.32 -2.02 -17.04
N ILE A 50 -9.32 -1.13 -17.10
CA ILE A 50 -8.38 -0.89 -16.00
C ILE A 50 -9.11 -0.43 -14.75
N SER A 51 -10.02 0.54 -14.85
CA SER A 51 -10.76 1.04 -13.69
C SER A 51 -11.62 -0.04 -13.03
N ARG A 52 -12.24 -0.94 -13.82
CA ARG A 52 -12.98 -2.09 -13.30
C ARG A 52 -12.05 -3.07 -12.60
N ARG A 53 -10.96 -3.46 -13.26
CA ARG A 53 -9.98 -4.41 -12.72
C ARG A 53 -9.35 -3.93 -11.43
N VAL A 54 -8.96 -2.66 -11.36
CA VAL A 54 -8.42 -2.04 -10.14
C VAL A 54 -9.45 -2.09 -9.02
N ARG A 55 -10.72 -1.75 -9.29
CA ARG A 55 -11.77 -1.78 -8.28
C ARG A 55 -11.99 -3.19 -7.72
N GLU A 56 -12.01 -4.19 -8.58
CA GLU A 56 -12.08 -5.60 -8.17
C GLU A 56 -10.90 -5.99 -7.29
N LEU A 57 -9.66 -5.70 -7.71
CA LEU A 57 -8.46 -6.00 -6.93
C LEU A 57 -8.46 -5.31 -5.57
N LEU A 58 -8.86 -4.03 -5.52
CA LEU A 58 -8.99 -3.30 -4.26
C LEU A 58 -9.98 -4.01 -3.33
N SER A 59 -11.10 -4.51 -3.86
CA SER A 59 -12.10 -5.24 -3.07
C SER A 59 -11.62 -6.62 -2.64
N VAL A 60 -11.06 -7.41 -3.56
CA VAL A 60 -10.57 -8.78 -3.31
C VAL A 60 -9.43 -8.78 -2.28
N HIS A 61 -8.56 -7.79 -2.34
CA HIS A 61 -7.42 -7.68 -1.44
C HIS A 61 -7.67 -6.81 -0.21
N ASN A 62 -8.89 -6.29 -0.06
CA ASN A 62 -9.32 -5.43 1.03
C ASN A 62 -8.43 -4.18 1.19
N ILE A 63 -8.00 -3.62 0.05
CA ILE A 63 -7.11 -2.45 -0.04
C ILE A 63 -7.96 -1.19 -0.19
N GLY A 64 -7.79 -0.24 0.73
CA GLY A 64 -8.45 1.05 0.63
C GLY A 64 -7.89 1.92 -0.50
N GLN A 65 -8.77 2.62 -1.22
CA GLN A 65 -8.41 3.58 -2.28
C GLN A 65 -7.36 4.60 -1.82
N ARG A 66 -7.38 5.02 -0.54
CA ARG A 66 -6.42 5.97 0.01
C ARG A 66 -4.97 5.47 -0.06
N ILE A 67 -4.75 4.20 0.29
CA ILE A 67 -3.41 3.61 0.27
C ILE A 67 -2.96 3.44 -1.18
N PHE A 68 -3.84 2.90 -2.03
CA PHE A 68 -3.59 2.78 -3.46
C PHE A 68 -3.23 4.12 -4.12
N ALA A 69 -4.01 5.18 -3.83
CA ALA A 69 -3.77 6.52 -4.35
C ALA A 69 -2.39 7.05 -3.96
N LYS A 70 -1.98 6.84 -2.70
CA LYS A 70 -0.69 7.31 -2.17
C LYS A 70 0.50 6.54 -2.75
N TYR A 71 0.41 5.21 -2.82
CA TYR A 71 1.57 4.36 -3.15
C TYR A 71 1.68 3.99 -4.63
N ILE A 72 0.60 3.99 -5.40
CA ILE A 72 0.63 3.67 -6.83
C ILE A 72 0.67 4.95 -7.66
N LEU A 73 -0.28 5.85 -7.40
CA LEU A 73 -0.48 7.04 -8.22
C LEU A 73 0.22 8.29 -7.69
N GLY A 74 0.49 8.36 -6.39
CA GLY A 74 0.94 9.59 -5.72
C GLY A 74 -0.13 10.68 -5.71
N LEU A 75 -1.41 10.31 -5.77
CA LEU A 75 -2.55 11.23 -5.85
C LEU A 75 -3.38 11.21 -4.56
N SER A 76 -4.31 12.17 -4.45
CA SER A 76 -5.30 12.20 -3.39
C SER A 76 -6.37 11.12 -3.59
N GLN A 77 -6.98 10.65 -2.50
CA GLN A 77 -8.08 9.68 -2.57
C GLN A 77 -9.27 10.21 -3.38
N GLY A 78 -9.58 11.52 -3.28
CA GLY A 78 -10.65 12.14 -4.06
C GLY A 78 -10.41 12.05 -5.57
N THR A 79 -9.18 12.35 -6.01
CA THR A 79 -8.79 12.26 -7.43
C THR A 79 -8.93 10.83 -7.97
N VAL A 80 -8.50 9.83 -7.19
CA VAL A 80 -8.61 8.42 -7.58
C VAL A 80 -10.06 7.96 -7.60
N SER A 81 -10.88 8.41 -6.66
CA SER A 81 -12.31 8.10 -6.65
C SER A 81 -12.99 8.60 -7.92
N GLU A 82 -12.68 9.82 -8.36
CA GLU A 82 -13.18 10.39 -9.62
C GLU A 82 -12.70 9.58 -10.83
N LEU A 83 -11.40 9.25 -10.90
CA LEU A 83 -10.80 8.43 -11.96
C LEU A 83 -11.46 7.04 -12.09
N LEU A 84 -11.77 6.41 -10.95
CA LEU A 84 -12.39 5.08 -10.92
C LEU A 84 -13.90 5.16 -11.16
N SER A 85 -14.58 6.23 -10.75
CA SER A 85 -16.03 6.38 -10.89
C SER A 85 -16.44 6.80 -12.30
N LYS A 86 -15.64 7.66 -12.94
CA LYS A 86 -15.86 8.14 -14.31
C LYS A 86 -14.56 8.09 -15.11
N PRO A 87 -14.12 6.90 -15.54
CA PRO A 87 -12.93 6.80 -16.38
C PRO A 87 -13.16 7.54 -17.70
N LYS A 88 -12.28 8.50 -18.01
CA LYS A 88 -12.26 9.16 -19.32
C LYS A 88 -11.68 8.20 -20.36
N PRO A 89 -12.15 8.22 -21.62
CA PRO A 89 -11.57 7.42 -22.68
C PRO A 89 -10.10 7.84 -22.94
N TRP A 90 -9.27 6.87 -23.32
CA TRP A 90 -7.82 7.03 -23.54
C TRP A 90 -7.46 8.24 -24.41
N ASP A 91 -8.22 8.48 -25.47
CA ASP A 91 -7.98 9.58 -26.42
C ASP A 91 -8.17 10.97 -25.82
N LYS A 92 -9.00 11.09 -24.78
CA LYS A 92 -9.29 12.37 -24.10
C LYS A 92 -8.42 12.60 -22.86
N LEU A 93 -7.44 11.73 -22.61
CA LEU A 93 -6.52 11.84 -21.49
C LEU A 93 -5.27 12.63 -21.86
N THR A 94 -4.86 13.51 -20.94
CA THR A 94 -3.55 14.15 -20.96
C THR A 94 -2.44 13.11 -20.71
N GLU A 95 -1.20 13.40 -21.10
CA GLU A 95 -0.07 12.46 -20.90
C GLU A 95 0.08 12.04 -19.43
N LYS A 96 -0.08 12.98 -18.48
CA LYS A 96 -0.10 12.70 -17.03
C LYS A 96 -1.25 11.78 -16.61
N GLY A 97 -2.40 11.89 -17.26
CA GLY A 97 -3.54 10.99 -17.04
C GLY A 97 -3.26 9.60 -17.58
N ARG A 98 -2.67 9.49 -18.78
CA ARG A 98 -2.23 8.22 -19.37
C ARG A 98 -1.20 7.53 -18.49
N ASP A 99 -0.21 8.27 -17.96
CA ASP A 99 0.76 7.74 -16.99
C ASP A 99 0.08 7.17 -15.74
N SER A 100 -0.97 7.82 -15.26
CA SER A 100 -1.74 7.31 -14.13
C SER A 100 -2.41 5.98 -14.48
N TYR A 101 -3.05 5.87 -15.64
CA TYR A 101 -3.65 4.60 -16.09
C TYR A 101 -2.61 3.51 -16.37
N ARG A 102 -1.44 3.84 -16.92
CA ARG A 102 -0.32 2.92 -17.09
C ARG A 102 0.15 2.36 -15.74
N LYS A 103 0.28 3.22 -14.70
CA LYS A 103 0.61 2.77 -13.33
C LYS A 103 -0.44 1.82 -12.78
N MET A 104 -1.72 2.16 -12.95
CA MET A 104 -2.82 1.30 -12.50
C MET A 104 -2.82 -0.05 -13.21
N HIS A 105 -2.59 -0.05 -14.52
CA HIS A 105 -2.50 -1.26 -15.33
C HIS A 105 -1.29 -2.11 -14.92
N ALA A 106 -0.10 -1.50 -14.85
CA ALA A 106 1.14 -2.12 -14.40
C ALA A 106 1.02 -2.77 -13.02
N TRP A 107 0.32 -2.11 -12.10
CA TRP A 107 0.01 -2.67 -10.79
C TRP A 107 -1.00 -3.82 -10.87
N SER A 108 -2.08 -3.67 -11.66
CA SER A 108 -3.14 -4.66 -11.75
C SER A 108 -2.76 -5.95 -12.51
N CYS A 109 -1.70 -5.88 -13.31
CA CYS A 109 -1.20 -6.99 -14.11
C CYS A 109 -0.14 -7.82 -13.37
N ASP A 110 0.39 -7.32 -12.24
CA ASP A 110 1.47 -7.96 -11.49
C ASP A 110 1.02 -8.25 -10.05
N ASP A 111 0.75 -9.52 -9.77
CA ASP A 111 0.34 -9.97 -8.44
C ASP A 111 1.38 -9.64 -7.37
N ASN A 112 2.68 -9.59 -7.70
CA ASN A 112 3.72 -9.20 -6.74
C ASN A 112 3.56 -7.74 -6.32
N ALA A 113 3.20 -6.85 -7.25
CA ALA A 113 2.96 -5.45 -6.95
C ALA A 113 1.73 -5.27 -6.04
N VAL A 114 0.69 -6.10 -6.25
CA VAL A 114 -0.49 -6.14 -5.39
C VAL A 114 -0.14 -6.63 -3.99
N MET A 115 0.61 -7.73 -3.87
CA MET A 115 1.02 -8.28 -2.57
C MET A 115 1.97 -7.33 -1.81
N LEU A 116 2.85 -6.64 -2.51
CA LEU A 116 3.74 -5.63 -1.95
C LEU A 116 2.94 -4.42 -1.43
N LEU A 117 1.92 -3.96 -2.16
CA LEU A 117 1.03 -2.91 -1.66
C LEU A 117 0.29 -3.36 -0.38
N LYS A 118 -0.12 -4.64 -0.30
CA LYS A 118 -0.73 -5.18 0.92
C LYS A 118 0.23 -5.23 2.09
N SER A 119 1.49 -5.59 1.89
CA SER A 119 2.49 -5.63 2.96
C SER A 119 2.79 -4.25 3.55
N LEU A 120 2.59 -3.19 2.74
CA LEU A 120 2.70 -1.80 3.16
C LEU A 120 1.52 -1.32 4.02
N ILE A 121 0.37 -2.00 3.99
CA ILE A 121 -0.78 -1.66 4.83
C ILE A 121 -0.44 -2.03 6.27
N PRO A 122 -0.32 -1.07 7.20
CA PRO A 122 -0.16 -1.41 8.60
C PRO A 122 -1.43 -2.13 9.05
N LYS A 123 -1.31 -3.39 9.48
CA LYS A 123 -2.39 -4.10 10.15
C LYS A 123 -2.75 -3.33 11.42
N LYS A 124 -3.72 -2.41 11.35
CA LYS A 124 -4.39 -1.86 12.54
C LYS A 124 -5.11 -3.04 13.18
N GLY A 125 -4.48 -3.74 14.13
CA GLY A 125 -5.16 -4.87 14.77
C GLY A 125 -4.34 -5.86 15.60
N GLN A 126 -3.17 -5.52 16.12
CA GLN A 126 -2.66 -6.20 17.33
C GLN A 126 -2.26 -5.14 18.35
N GLN A 127 -3.26 -4.41 18.85
CA GLN A 127 -3.25 -4.04 20.26
C GLN A 127 -3.36 -5.37 21.00
N ILE A 128 -2.24 -5.82 21.55
CA ILE A 128 -2.19 -6.86 22.56
C ILE A 128 -3.25 -6.56 23.63
N ASN A 129 -4.37 -7.26 23.59
CA ASN A 129 -5.24 -7.44 24.75
C ASN A 129 -4.45 -8.32 25.75
N HIS A 130 -3.45 -7.75 26.41
CA HIS A 130 -2.98 -8.32 27.67
C HIS A 130 -3.87 -7.74 28.76
N THR A 131 -4.96 -8.46 29.03
CA THR A 131 -5.61 -8.41 30.35
C THR A 131 -4.52 -8.71 31.37
N LEU A 132 -4.02 -7.67 32.04
CA LEU A 132 -3.20 -7.83 33.22
C LEU A 132 -4.05 -8.61 34.24
N PRO A 133 -3.61 -9.77 34.77
CA PRO A 133 -4.20 -10.28 35.99
C PRO A 133 -3.94 -9.23 37.08
N GLN A 134 -5.00 -8.59 37.55
CA GLN A 134 -4.96 -7.79 38.78
C GLN A 134 -4.36 -8.69 39.86
N PRO A 135 -3.30 -8.28 40.58
CA PRO A 135 -2.87 -9.01 41.76
C PRO A 135 -4.03 -8.97 42.75
N ASN A 136 -4.66 -10.13 42.92
CA ASN A 136 -5.65 -10.37 43.95
C ASN A 136 -5.01 -9.89 45.26
N SER A 137 -5.58 -8.84 45.86
CA SER A 137 -5.18 -8.40 47.19
C SER A 137 -5.52 -9.51 48.16
N ALA A 138 -4.58 -10.42 48.32
CA ALA A 138 -4.55 -11.35 49.44
C ALA A 138 -4.51 -10.49 50.70
N HIS A 139 -5.44 -10.77 51.60
CA HIS A 139 -5.41 -10.41 53.01
C HIS A 139 -3.97 -10.40 53.56
N LEU A 140 -3.63 -9.34 54.28
CA LEU A 140 -3.47 -9.34 55.75
C LEU A 140 -3.41 -7.88 56.25
#